data_AF-A0A9D6PIS8-F1
#
_entry.id   AF-A0A9D6PIS8-F1
#
_cell.length_a   1.000
_cell.length_b   1.000
_cell.length_c   1.000
_cell.angle_alpha   90.00
_cell.angle_beta   90.00
_cell.angle_gamma   90.00
#
_symmetry.space_group_name_H-M   'P 1'
#
loop_
_entity.id
_entity.type
_entity.pdbx_description
1 polymer ?
#
loop_
_entity_poly.entity_id
_entity_poly.type
_entity_poly.pdbx_seq_one_letter_code
_entity_poly.pdbx_strand_id
1 'polypeptide(L)' 'IGRQDIIIDGIAPVDKNIIVLGGSSDHLILDVEDAEKPISVGSEIRFFPNYGALLALSTSPYVHKIVIEEG' A
#
# COMPACT_ATOMS: atom_id res chain seq x y z
N ILE A 1 -8.42 2.13 -0.67
CA ILE A 1 -7.12 2.63 -1.20
C ILE A 1 -7.26 2.71 -2.71
N GLY A 2 -7.18 3.92 -3.24
CA GLY A 2 -7.02 4.25 -4.67
C GLY A 2 -6.22 5.55 -4.83
N ARG A 3 -6.28 6.18 -6.00
CA ARG A 3 -5.55 7.42 -6.34
C ARG A 3 -5.89 8.61 -5.45
N GLN A 4 -7.08 8.65 -4.85
CA GLN A 4 -7.45 9.68 -3.89
C GLN A 4 -6.75 9.51 -2.54
N ASP A 5 -6.34 8.28 -2.22
CA ASP A 5 -5.66 7.95 -0.97
C ASP A 5 -4.13 8.07 -1.09
N ILE A 6 -3.56 7.70 -2.25
CA ILE A 6 -2.10 7.58 -2.43
C ILE A 6 -1.66 7.72 -3.90
N ILE A 7 -0.38 8.06 -4.10
CA ILE A 7 0.31 7.91 -5.39
C ILE A 7 0.54 6.42 -5.63
N ILE A 8 -0.28 5.79 -6.48
CA ILE A 8 -0.23 4.34 -6.75
C ILE A 8 1.15 3.90 -7.25
N ASP A 9 1.76 4.65 -8.17
CA ASP A 9 3.10 4.33 -8.70
C ASP A 9 4.21 4.53 -7.65
N GLY A 10 3.86 5.08 -6.48
CA GLY A 10 4.76 5.31 -5.37
C GLY A 10 4.71 4.25 -4.28
N ILE A 11 4.00 3.14 -4.47
CA ILE A 11 4.00 2.01 -3.54
C ILE A 11 4.49 0.72 -4.18
N ALA A 12 5.20 -0.07 -3.39
CA ALA A 12 5.60 -1.42 -3.72
C ALA A 12 5.10 -2.39 -2.63
N PRO A 13 4.48 -3.52 -2.98
CA PRO A 13 4.12 -4.54 -1.99
C PRO A 13 5.34 -5.03 -1.20
N VAL A 14 5.15 -5.33 0.09
CA VAL A 14 6.21 -5.95 0.92
C VAL A 14 6.49 -7.38 0.45
N ASP A 15 5.43 -8.12 0.13
CA ASP A 15 5.51 -9.40 -0.57
C ASP A 15 5.81 -9.14 -2.04
N LYS A 16 7.00 -9.55 -2.50
CA LYS A 16 7.49 -9.25 -3.85
C LYS A 16 6.79 -10.03 -4.96
N ASN A 17 6.01 -11.05 -4.62
CA ASN A 17 5.26 -11.82 -5.60
C ASN A 17 3.87 -11.20 -5.89
N ILE A 18 3.46 -10.20 -5.11
CA ILE A 18 2.26 -9.41 -5.40
C ILE A 18 2.61 -8.31 -6.39
N ILE A 19 1.80 -8.15 -7.44
CA ILE A 19 2.01 -7.14 -8.48
C ILE A 19 0.90 -6.09 -8.42
N VAL A 20 1.27 -4.82 -8.40
CA VAL A 20 0.30 -3.73 -8.57
C VAL A 20 -0.03 -3.59 -10.06
N LEU A 21 -1.26 -3.92 -10.44
CA LEU A 21 -1.73 -3.79 -11.84
C LEU A 21 -2.19 -2.35 -12.16
N GLY A 22 -2.54 -1.59 -11.12
CA GLY A 22 -2.96 -0.19 -11.22
C GLY A 22 -4.09 0.13 -10.24
N GLY A 23 -4.80 1.23 -10.49
CA GLY A 23 -5.99 1.57 -9.70
C GLY A 23 -6.74 2.80 -10.19
N SER A 24 -7.94 2.96 -9.63
CA SER A 24 -8.90 4.05 -9.86
C SER A 24 -8.82 5.07 -8.72
N SER A 25 -9.78 6.00 -8.63
CA SER A 25 -9.91 6.98 -7.54
C SER A 25 -9.93 6.32 -6.16
N ASP A 26 -10.68 5.23 -5.99
CA ASP A 26 -11.02 4.61 -4.70
C ASP A 26 -10.59 3.14 -4.57
N HIS A 27 -10.05 2.55 -5.64
CA HIS A 27 -9.66 1.14 -5.70
C HIS A 27 -8.24 0.93 -6.23
N LEU A 28 -7.57 -0.10 -5.71
CA LEU A 28 -6.27 -0.62 -6.12
C LEU A 28 -6.47 -2.05 -6.61
N ILE A 29 -5.89 -2.38 -7.77
CA ILE A 29 -5.95 -3.71 -8.37
C ILE A 29 -4.59 -4.37 -8.22
N LEU A 30 -4.59 -5.58 -7.67
CA LEU A 30 -3.40 -6.39 -7.42
C LEU A 30 -3.54 -7.73 -8.11
N ASP A 31 -2.44 -8.22 -8.67
CA ASP A 31 -2.25 -9.64 -8.94
C ASP A 31 -1.65 -10.28 -7.68
N VAL A 32 -2.27 -11.36 -7.21
CA VAL A 32 -1.90 -12.07 -5.98
C VAL A 32 -1.74 -13.57 -6.22
N GLU A 33 -1.68 -14.01 -7.48
CA GLU A 33 -1.61 -15.44 -7.85
C GLU A 33 -0.43 -16.14 -7.17
N ASP A 34 0.74 -15.48 -7.15
CA ASP A 34 1.99 -16.03 -6.61
C ASP A 34 2.35 -15.54 -5.19
N ALA A 35 1.41 -14.89 -4.49
CA ALA A 35 1.65 -14.35 -3.15
C ALA A 35 2.23 -15.42 -2.19
N GLU A 36 3.14 -15.02 -1.29
CA GLU A 36 3.78 -15.93 -0.33
C GLU A 36 2.77 -16.70 0.54
N LYS A 37 1.58 -16.13 0.73
CA LYS A 37 0.46 -16.74 1.44
C LYS A 37 -0.85 -16.50 0.68
N PRO A 38 -1.81 -17.44 0.75
CA PRO A 38 -3.13 -17.24 0.16
C PRO A 38 -3.80 -15.97 0.68
N ILE A 39 -4.25 -15.12 -0.24
CA ILE A 39 -4.98 -13.88 0.06
C ILE A 39 -6.48 -14.15 -0.05
N SER A 40 -7.22 -13.71 0.96
CA SER A 40 -8.69 -13.79 1.00
C SER A 40 -9.27 -12.47 1.52
N VAL A 41 -10.59 -12.29 1.37
CA VAL A 41 -11.27 -11.10 1.90
C VAL A 41 -11.00 -10.95 3.40
N GLY A 42 -10.55 -9.76 3.81
CA GLY A 42 -10.13 -9.47 5.18
C GLY A 42 -8.63 -9.65 5.44
N SER A 43 -7.86 -10.14 4.46
CA SER A 43 -6.39 -10.19 4.54
C SER A 43 -5.78 -8.78 4.51
N GLU A 44 -4.71 -8.59 5.27
CA GLU A 44 -3.94 -7.34 5.26
C GLU A 44 -2.79 -7.41 4.25
N ILE A 45 -2.64 -6.36 3.44
CA ILE A 45 -1.55 -6.22 2.49
C ILE A 45 -0.75 -4.98 2.87
N ARG A 46 0.57 -5.15 2.95
CA ARG A 46 1.51 -4.11 3.38
C ARG A 46 2.32 -3.62 2.18
N PHE A 47 2.63 -2.33 2.18
CA PHE A 47 3.36 -1.67 1.11
C PHE A 47 4.50 -0.82 1.67
N PHE A 48 5.61 -0.76 0.94
CA PHE A 48 6.63 0.26 1.10
C PHE A 48 6.29 1.47 0.22
N PRO A 49 6.11 2.67 0.80
CA PRO A 49 5.99 3.88 0.02
C PRO A 49 7.37 4.42 -0.36
N ASN A 50 7.47 4.99 -1.56
CA ASN A 50 8.57 5.89 -1.91
C ASN A 50 8.41 7.24 -1.18
N TYR A 51 9.36 8.15 -1.35
CA TYR A 51 9.32 9.44 -0.66
C TYR A 51 8.04 10.25 -0.93
N GLY A 52 7.60 10.33 -2.19
CA GLY A 52 6.40 11.09 -2.56
C GLY A 52 5.13 10.50 -1.95
N ALA A 53 4.98 9.18 -2.02
CA ALA A 53 3.88 8.47 -1.40
C ALA A 53 3.91 8.59 0.13
N LEU A 54 5.09 8.46 0.75
CA LEU A 54 5.26 8.59 2.21
C LEU A 54 4.89 9.98 2.69
N LEU A 55 5.32 11.03 1.99
CA LEU A 55 4.97 12.41 2.32
C LEU A 55 3.46 12.62 2.23
N ALA A 56 2.82 12.19 1.14
CA ALA A 56 1.38 12.28 0.96
C ALA A 56 0.63 11.58 2.10
N LEU A 57 0.99 10.32 2.40
CA LEU A 57 0.43 9.54 3.51
C LEU A 57 0.64 10.23 4.86
N SER A 58 1.81 10.80 5.09
CA SER A 58 2.15 11.47 6.36
C SER A 58 1.33 12.73 6.61
N THR A 59 0.85 13.37 5.54
CA THR A 59 -0.03 14.55 5.60
C THR A 59 -1.52 14.22 5.59
N SER A 60 -1.89 12.96 5.33
CA SER A 60 -3.30 12.55 5.26
C SER A 60 -3.93 12.44 6.65
N PRO A 61 -5.15 12.97 6.88
CA PRO A 61 -5.90 12.77 8.11
C PRO A 61 -6.48 11.37 8.25
N TYR A 62 -6.51 10.60 7.16
CA TYR A 62 -7.09 9.24 7.12
C TYR A 62 -6.05 8.14 7.38
N VAL A 63 -4.78 8.52 7.59
CA VAL A 63 -3.68 7.59 7.83
C VAL A 63 -3.21 7.74 9.28
N HIS A 64 -3.38 6.67 10.06
CA HIS A 64 -2.85 6.61 11.41
C HIS A 64 -1.33 6.38 11.36
N LYS A 65 -0.59 7.21 12.11
CA LYS A 65 0.88 7.19 12.15
C LYS A 65 1.33 6.63 13.49
N ILE A 66 2.21 5.63 13.45
CA ILE A 66 2.86 5.07 14.64
C ILE A 66 4.34 5.41 14.52
N VAL A 67 4.85 6.23 15.45
CA VAL A 67 6.27 6.54 15.56
C VAL A 67 6.89 5.54 16.54
N ILE A 68 7.95 4.87 16.11
CA ILE A 68 8.69 3.92 16.94
C ILE A 68 9.97 4.64 17.37
N GLU A 69 10.18 4.80 18.68
CA GLU A 69 11.43 5.29 19.24
C GLU A 69 12.44 4.13 19.28
N GLU A 70 13.63 4.33 18.73
CA GLU A 70 14.75 3.41 18.97
C GLU A 70 15.35 3.73 20.35
N GLY A 71 15.43 2.71 21.21
CA GLY A 71 16.04 2.78 22.54
C GLY A 71 17.55 2.61 22.53
#